data_AF-A0A7J7JWC6-F1
#
_entry.id   AF-A0A7J7JWC6-F1
#
_cell.length_a   1.000
_cell.length_b   1.000
_cell.length_c   1.000
_cell.angle_alpha   90.00
_cell.angle_beta   90.00
_cell.angle_gamma   90.00
#
_symmetry.space_group_name_H-M   'P 1'
#
loop_
_entity.id
_entity.type
_entity.pdbx_description
1 polymer ?
#
loop_
_entity_poly.entity_id
_entity_poly.type
_entity_poly.pdbx_seq_one_letter_code
_entity_poly.pdbx_strand_id
1 'polypeptide(L)'
;MCTTGNFGNILGAYYAKKMGIPIRNLVVACNENNIVHDFFSCGEYNISNRVLHKTASPAIDILKSSNLERYIFEAGKKRISTANLFNELEKHKKFEIDCKSELFQTIQQDFLTGWCSSDESLHTIKDVFRRTGYLMDPHTGVAKNVADQLSLGQ
;
A
#
# COMPACT_ATOMS: atom_id res chain seq x y z
N MET A 1 -9.75 -0.86 4.81
CA MET A 1 -8.37 -0.33 4.93
C MET A 1 -7.50 -1.44 5.48
N CYS A 2 -6.29 -1.62 4.96
CA CYS A 2 -5.34 -2.59 5.50
C CYS A 2 -3.95 -1.97 5.56
N THR A 3 -3.20 -2.31 6.61
CA THR A 3 -1.76 -2.15 6.57
C THR A 3 -1.17 -3.10 5.53
N THR A 4 -0.31 -2.56 4.68
CA THR A 4 0.30 -3.31 3.60
C THR A 4 1.75 -3.63 3.94
N GLY A 5 1.99 -4.92 4.13
CA GLY A 5 3.31 -5.51 3.93
C GLY A 5 3.35 -6.17 2.56
N ASN A 6 2.99 -7.46 2.52
CA ASN A 6 3.05 -8.27 1.30
C ASN A 6 1.83 -8.13 0.35
N PHE A 7 1.01 -7.08 0.51
CA PHE A 7 -0.17 -6.77 -0.34
C PHE A 7 -1.29 -7.84 -0.42
N GLY A 8 -1.18 -8.97 0.31
CA GLY A 8 -2.16 -10.07 0.24
C GLY A 8 -3.56 -9.70 0.73
N ASN A 9 -3.67 -9.00 1.86
CA ASN A 9 -4.96 -8.59 2.43
C ASN A 9 -5.72 -7.65 1.48
N ILE A 10 -4.99 -6.67 0.92
CA ILE A 10 -5.55 -5.72 -0.04
C ILE A 10 -5.95 -6.41 -1.34
N LEU A 11 -5.14 -7.36 -1.83
CA LEU A 11 -5.49 -8.16 -3.00
C LEU A 11 -6.78 -8.97 -2.78
N GLY A 12 -6.97 -9.54 -1.59
CA GLY A 12 -8.22 -10.21 -1.21
C GLY A 12 -9.42 -9.25 -1.26
N ALA A 13 -9.27 -8.05 -0.73
CA ALA A 13 -10.31 -7.01 -0.79
C ALA A 13 -10.57 -6.52 -2.23
N TYR A 14 -9.55 -6.49 -3.09
CA TYR A 14 -9.70 -6.22 -4.51
C TYR A 14 -10.54 -7.28 -5.22
N TYR A 15 -10.27 -8.57 -4.97
CA TYR A 15 -11.11 -9.63 -5.52
C TYR A 15 -12.55 -9.56 -4.98
N ALA A 16 -12.73 -9.29 -3.69
CA ALA A 16 -14.05 -9.07 -3.10
C ALA A 16 -14.83 -7.93 -3.82
N LYS A 17 -14.15 -6.82 -4.13
CA LYS A 17 -14.72 -5.72 -4.93
C LYS A 17 -15.10 -6.19 -6.34
N LYS A 18 -14.23 -6.94 -7.02
CA LYS A 18 -14.53 -7.50 -8.36
C LYS A 18 -15.67 -8.52 -8.36
N MET A 19 -15.91 -9.20 -7.24
CA MET A 19 -17.04 -10.12 -7.04
C MET A 19 -18.37 -9.39 -6.80
N GLY A 20 -18.39 -8.05 -6.73
CA GLY A 20 -19.60 -7.25 -6.60
C GLY A 20 -19.89 -6.72 -5.20
N ILE A 21 -18.99 -6.91 -4.23
CA ILE A 21 -19.12 -6.29 -2.90
C ILE A 21 -18.93 -4.77 -3.05
N PRO A 22 -19.85 -3.93 -2.53
CA PRO A 22 -19.81 -2.47 -2.73
C PRO A 22 -18.73 -1.80 -1.88
N ILE A 23 -17.46 -2.02 -2.24
CA ILE A 23 -16.30 -1.38 -1.62
C ILE A 23 -15.98 -0.11 -2.40
N ARG A 24 -16.05 1.05 -1.76
CA ARG A 24 -15.77 2.35 -2.40
C ARG A 24 -14.30 2.45 -2.82
N ASN A 25 -13.39 2.52 -1.86
CA ASN A 25 -11.95 2.58 -2.09
C ASN A 25 -11.20 1.55 -1.24
N LEU A 26 -10.12 1.03 -1.79
CA LEU A 26 -9.17 0.15 -1.10
C LEU A 26 -8.02 1.01 -0.59
N VAL A 27 -7.88 1.08 0.74
CA VAL A 27 -6.87 1.96 1.35
C VAL A 27 -5.65 1.16 1.77
N VAL A 28 -4.52 1.52 1.20
CA VAL A 28 -3.18 0.98 1.46
C VAL A 28 -2.48 1.88 2.47
N ALA A 29 -2.23 1.37 3.67
CA ALA A 29 -1.46 2.07 4.69
C ALA A 29 -0.07 1.44 4.83
N CYS A 30 0.98 2.23 4.61
CA CYS A 30 2.37 1.81 4.76
C CYS A 30 3.04 2.48 5.97
N ASN A 31 4.12 1.90 6.46
CA ASN A 31 5.03 2.60 7.37
C ASN A 31 6.13 3.30 6.54
N GLU A 32 7.27 3.63 7.18
CA GLU A 32 8.46 4.21 6.55
C GLU A 32 8.95 3.43 5.31
N ASN A 33 8.68 2.13 5.23
CA ASN A 33 8.92 1.30 4.05
C ASN A 33 7.76 1.47 3.04
N ASN A 34 7.66 2.66 2.44
CA ASN A 34 6.51 3.12 1.69
C ASN A 34 6.55 2.84 0.17
N ILE A 35 7.25 1.81 -0.30
CA ILE A 35 7.41 1.53 -1.74
C ILE A 35 6.09 1.30 -2.47
N VAL A 36 5.15 0.64 -1.79
CA VAL A 36 3.81 0.43 -2.35
C VAL A 36 3.05 1.77 -2.43
N HIS A 37 3.27 2.69 -1.49
CA HIS A 37 2.71 4.03 -1.61
C HIS A 37 3.22 4.73 -2.87
N ASP A 38 4.53 4.72 -3.11
CA ASP A 38 5.11 5.40 -4.27
C ASP A 38 4.62 4.80 -5.59
N PHE A 39 4.55 3.47 -5.70
CA PHE A 39 3.99 2.83 -6.89
C PHE A 39 2.53 3.24 -7.16
N PHE A 40 1.71 3.34 -6.11
CA PHE A 40 0.32 3.76 -6.25
C PHE A 40 0.18 5.26 -6.49
N SER A 41 1.13 6.09 -6.05
CA SER A 41 1.09 7.54 -6.19
C SER A 41 1.64 8.03 -7.54
N CYS A 42 2.78 7.51 -7.99
CA CYS A 42 3.47 7.99 -9.21
C CYS A 42 3.75 6.90 -10.26
N GLY A 43 3.42 5.63 -9.98
CA GLY A 43 3.67 4.53 -10.91
C GLY A 43 5.11 4.00 -10.88
N GLU A 44 5.97 4.57 -10.03
CA GLU A 44 7.36 4.13 -9.87
C GLU A 44 7.47 3.09 -8.76
N TYR A 45 8.07 1.93 -9.07
CA TYR A 45 8.48 0.95 -8.09
C TYR A 45 10.01 0.88 -8.08
N ASN A 46 10.65 1.57 -7.14
CA ASN A 46 12.10 1.70 -7.09
C ASN A 46 12.68 1.31 -5.73
N ILE A 47 13.46 0.23 -5.73
CA ILE A 47 14.15 -0.31 -4.55
C ILE A 47 15.67 -0.14 -4.64
N SER A 48 16.22 0.49 -5.69
CA SER A 48 17.66 0.53 -5.94
C SER A 48 18.44 1.27 -4.85
N ASN A 49 17.84 2.31 -4.26
CA ASN A 49 18.45 3.15 -3.24
C ASN A 49 17.75 3.06 -1.88
N ARG A 50 16.86 2.07 -1.70
CA ARG A 50 16.07 1.96 -0.47
C ARG A 50 16.72 1.03 0.52
N VAL A 51 16.80 1.50 1.76
CA VAL A 51 17.22 0.70 2.91
C VAL A 51 15.97 0.28 3.65
N LEU A 52 15.97 -0.95 4.16
CA LEU A 52 14.89 -1.42 5.03
C LEU A 52 14.97 -0.67 6.36
N HIS A 53 13.92 0.09 6.68
CA HIS A 53 13.79 0.76 7.97
C HIS A 53 13.13 -0.17 8.98
N LYS A 54 13.74 -0.34 10.15
CA LYS A 54 13.14 -1.09 11.26
C LYS A 54 12.14 -0.19 11.96
N THR A 55 10.86 -0.55 11.93
CA THR A 55 9.79 0.28 12.49
C THR A 55 9.17 -0.36 13.73
N ALA A 56 8.25 0.38 14.37
CA ALA A 56 7.38 -0.17 15.42
C ALA A 56 6.39 -1.24 14.91
N SER A 57 6.29 -1.42 13.59
CA SER A 57 5.36 -2.31 12.90
C SER A 57 6.12 -3.34 12.02
N PRO A 58 6.92 -4.24 12.61
CA PRO A 58 7.91 -5.04 11.90
C PRO A 58 7.30 -6.02 10.88
N ALA A 59 6.02 -6.40 11.01
CA ALA A 59 5.37 -7.30 10.08
C ALA A 59 5.10 -6.68 8.69
N ILE A 60 5.20 -5.34 8.59
CA ILE A 60 5.02 -4.60 7.33
C ILE A 60 6.32 -3.90 6.88
N ASP A 61 7.46 -4.21 7.51
CA ASP A 61 8.79 -3.77 7.05
C ASP A 61 9.21 -4.59 5.82
N ILE A 62 8.74 -4.18 4.64
CA ILE A 62 8.93 -4.92 3.38
C ILE A 62 9.35 -3.98 2.25
N LEU A 63 10.39 -4.38 1.49
CA LEU A 63 10.80 -3.69 0.26
C LEU A 63 10.21 -4.31 -1.02
N LYS A 64 9.95 -5.62 -1.01
CA LYS A 64 9.39 -6.34 -2.16
C LYS A 64 8.04 -6.96 -1.82
N SER A 65 6.98 -6.46 -2.44
CA SER A 65 5.64 -7.00 -2.24
C SER A 65 5.31 -8.05 -3.29
N SER A 66 5.32 -9.32 -2.92
CA SER A 66 5.11 -10.44 -3.85
C SER A 66 3.69 -10.55 -4.37
N ASN A 67 2.66 -10.12 -3.63
CA ASN A 67 1.29 -10.13 -4.16
C ASN A 67 0.97 -8.91 -5.05
N LEU A 68 1.85 -7.90 -5.11
CA LEU A 68 1.67 -6.79 -6.05
C LEU A 68 1.74 -7.28 -7.50
N GLU A 69 2.57 -8.29 -7.77
CA GLU A 69 2.67 -8.93 -9.08
C GLU A 69 1.30 -9.43 -9.58
N ARG A 70 0.57 -10.14 -8.71
CA ARG A 70 -0.76 -10.67 -9.01
C ARG A 70 -1.77 -9.58 -9.31
N TYR A 71 -1.70 -8.48 -8.57
CA TYR A 71 -2.55 -7.32 -8.82
C TYR A 71 -2.24 -6.70 -10.20
N ILE A 72 -0.97 -6.45 -10.51
CA ILE A 72 -0.55 -5.87 -11.80
C ILE A 72 -0.98 -6.77 -12.96
N PHE A 73 -0.83 -8.09 -12.81
CA PHE A 73 -1.27 -9.06 -13.80
C PHE A 73 -2.77 -8.99 -14.07
N GLU A 74 -3.58 -8.97 -13.01
CA GLU A 74 -5.04 -8.94 -13.10
C GLU A 74 -5.55 -7.59 -13.65
N ALA A 75 -5.11 -6.48 -13.05
CA ALA A 75 -5.51 -5.13 -13.45
C ALA A 75 -4.98 -4.75 -14.84
N GLY A 76 -3.81 -5.28 -15.23
CA GLY A 76 -3.21 -5.08 -16.54
C GLY A 76 -3.90 -5.85 -17.68
N LYS A 77 -4.85 -6.74 -17.38
CA LYS A 77 -5.67 -7.49 -18.37
C LYS A 77 -4.86 -8.11 -19.51
N LYS A 78 -3.66 -8.61 -19.22
CA LYS A 78 -2.68 -9.15 -20.20
C LYS A 78 -2.18 -8.14 -21.26
N ARG A 79 -2.55 -6.87 -21.19
CA ARG A 79 -2.03 -5.78 -22.06
C ARG A 79 -0.67 -5.29 -21.59
N ILE A 80 -0.36 -5.52 -20.31
CA ILE A 80 0.92 -5.20 -19.69
C ILE A 80 1.67 -6.50 -19.46
N SER A 81 2.92 -6.55 -19.91
CA SER A 81 3.80 -7.68 -19.61
C SER A 81 4.31 -7.56 -18.17
N THR A 82 3.56 -8.14 -17.22
CA THR A 82 3.97 -8.22 -15.81
C THR A 82 5.33 -8.91 -15.68
N ALA A 83 5.58 -9.95 -16.49
CA ALA A 83 6.89 -10.62 -16.53
C ALA A 83 8.02 -9.65 -16.88
N ASN A 84 7.83 -8.74 -17.84
CA ASN A 84 8.86 -7.75 -18.17
C ASN A 84 9.10 -6.77 -17.01
N LEU A 85 8.05 -6.26 -16.37
CA LEU A 85 8.19 -5.35 -15.23
C LEU A 85 8.99 -5.98 -14.08
N PHE A 86 8.71 -7.25 -13.76
CA PHE A 86 9.43 -7.95 -12.70
C PHE A 86 10.84 -8.39 -13.13
N ASN A 87 11.08 -8.63 -14.42
CA ASN A 87 12.44 -8.81 -14.94
C ASN A 87 13.28 -7.52 -14.81
N GLU A 88 12.69 -6.35 -15.11
CA GLU A 88 13.32 -5.05 -14.88
C GLU A 88 13.58 -4.80 -13.40
N LEU A 89 12.64 -5.17 -12.52
CA LEU A 89 12.84 -5.13 -11.08
C LEU A 89 14.04 -5.97 -10.63
N GLU A 90 14.21 -7.17 -11.18
CA GLU A 90 15.34 -8.02 -10.79
C GLU A 90 16.68 -7.47 -11.26
N LYS A 91 16.75 -7.00 -12.52
CA LYS A 91 17.97 -6.50 -13.16
C LYS A 91 18.38 -5.12 -12.67
N HIS A 92 17.43 -4.19 -12.64
CA HIS A 92 17.67 -2.78 -12.40
C HIS A 92 17.20 -2.30 -11.04
N LYS A 93 16.58 -3.18 -10.23
CA LYS A 93 16.02 -2.83 -8.92
C LYS A 93 14.96 -1.73 -8.98
N LYS A 94 14.37 -1.53 -10.16
CA LYS A 94 13.28 -0.59 -10.39
C LYS A 94 12.47 -0.93 -11.64
N PHE A 95 11.22 -0.50 -11.66
CA PHE A 95 10.41 -0.38 -12.87
C PHE A 95 9.42 0.78 -12.71
N GLU A 96 8.83 1.21 -13.82
CA GLU A 96 7.80 2.24 -13.84
C GLU A 96 6.64 1.82 -14.73
N ILE A 97 5.44 2.31 -14.43
CA ILE A 97 4.28 2.23 -15.31
C ILE A 97 3.91 3.63 -15.79
N ASP A 98 3.50 3.76 -17.05
CA ASP A 98 3.08 5.05 -17.60
C ASP A 98 1.85 5.56 -16.85
N CYS A 99 1.92 6.82 -16.37
CA CYS A 99 0.80 7.51 -15.73
C CYS A 99 -0.43 7.64 -16.64
N LYS A 100 -0.26 7.55 -17.97
CA LYS A 100 -1.35 7.54 -18.94
C LYS A 100 -1.92 6.14 -19.20
N SER A 101 -1.32 5.09 -18.66
CA SER A 101 -1.78 3.72 -18.86
C SER A 101 -3.14 3.46 -18.21
N GLU A 102 -3.92 2.55 -18.81
CA GLU A 102 -5.19 2.07 -18.25
C GLU A 102 -5.00 1.47 -16.84
N LEU A 103 -3.84 0.83 -16.59
CA LEU A 103 -3.50 0.28 -15.28
C LEU A 103 -3.36 1.39 -14.23
N PHE A 104 -2.59 2.45 -14.53
CA PHE A 104 -2.42 3.55 -13.60
C PHE A 104 -3.75 4.25 -13.29
N GLN A 105 -4.57 4.47 -14.31
CA GLN A 105 -5.93 5.02 -14.12
C GLN A 105 -6.81 4.12 -13.24
N THR A 106 -6.74 2.79 -13.44
CA THR A 106 -7.46 1.82 -12.60
C THR A 106 -6.98 1.88 -11.15
N ILE A 107 -5.66 2.00 -10.94
CA ILE A 107 -5.07 2.18 -9.61
C ILE A 107 -5.65 3.43 -8.93
N GLN A 108 -5.65 4.57 -9.61
CA GLN A 108 -6.16 5.83 -9.06
C GLN A 108 -7.67 5.79 -8.72
N GLN A 109 -8.45 4.99 -9.45
CA GLN A 109 -9.88 4.84 -9.20
C GLN A 109 -10.17 3.92 -8.00
N ASP A 110 -9.44 2.81 -7.88
CA ASP A 110 -9.75 1.77 -6.91
C ASP A 110 -9.07 1.99 -5.57
N PHE A 111 -7.93 2.69 -5.53
CA PHE A 111 -7.06 2.74 -4.36
C PHE A 111 -6.85 4.15 -3.83
N LEU A 112 -6.74 4.23 -2.51
CA LEU A 112 -6.14 5.35 -1.80
C LEU A 112 -4.90 4.81 -1.08
N THR A 113 -3.89 5.65 -0.93
CA THR A 113 -2.65 5.24 -0.27
C THR A 113 -2.12 6.34 0.62
N GLY A 114 -1.47 5.94 1.71
CA GLY A 114 -0.75 6.84 2.59
C GLY A 114 0.28 6.07 3.39
N TRP A 115 1.15 6.81 4.06
CA TRP A 115 2.14 6.23 4.95
C TRP A 115 2.37 7.14 6.15
N CYS A 116 2.93 6.57 7.21
CA CYS A 116 3.37 7.37 8.36
C CYS A 116 4.66 6.79 8.97
N SER A 117 5.37 7.64 9.69
CA SER A 117 6.52 7.26 10.49
C SER A 117 6.13 6.47 11.74
N SER A 118 7.12 5.83 12.36
CA SER A 118 6.92 5.16 13.66
C SER A 118 6.42 6.15 14.72
N ASP A 119 6.97 7.36 14.76
CA ASP A 119 6.59 8.41 15.72
C ASP A 119 5.14 8.86 15.54
N GLU A 120 4.72 9.09 14.29
CA GLU A 120 3.32 9.43 13.97
C GLU A 120 2.36 8.30 14.36
N SER A 121 2.73 7.04 14.10
CA SER A 121 1.90 5.89 14.49
C SER A 121 1.74 5.79 16.01
N LEU A 122 2.82 5.99 16.77
CA LEU A 122 2.80 5.96 18.24
C LEU A 122 2.00 7.13 18.81
N HIS A 123 2.10 8.31 18.19
CA HIS A 123 1.29 9.47 18.55
C HIS A 123 -0.21 9.17 18.37
N THR A 124 -0.60 8.59 17.23
CA THR A 124 -1.99 8.18 16.98
C THR A 124 -2.50 7.17 18.01
N ILE A 125 -1.70 6.16 18.36
CA ILE A 125 -2.06 5.18 19.40
C ILE A 125 -2.34 5.89 20.73
N LYS A 126 -1.42 6.77 21.13
CA LYS A 126 -1.52 7.53 22.37
C LYS A 126 -2.77 8.42 22.41
N ASP A 127 -3.08 9.10 21.32
CA ASP A 127 -4.22 10.00 21.23
C ASP A 127 -5.55 9.26 21.23
N VAL A 128 -5.65 8.15 20.50
CA VAL A 128 -6.86 7.32 20.51
C VAL A 128 -7.08 6.70 21.88
N PHE A 129 -6.03 6.21 22.53
CA PHE A 129 -6.13 5.68 23.89
C PHE A 129 -6.60 6.75 24.87
N ARG A 130 -6.05 7.97 24.80
CA ARG A 130 -6.47 9.09 25.66
C ARG A 130 -7.92 9.50 25.45
N ARG A 131 -8.39 9.52 24.20
CA ARG A 131 -9.75 9.97 23.87
C ARG A 131 -10.82 8.93 24.13
N THR A 132 -10.50 7.64 23.94
CA THR A 132 -11.50 6.57 23.86
C THR A 132 -11.27 5.44 24.88
N GLY A 133 -10.09 5.37 25.50
CA GLY A 133 -9.67 4.22 26.30
C GLY A 133 -9.28 2.97 25.49
N TYR A 134 -9.42 3.00 24.16
CA TYR A 134 -9.05 1.87 23.29
C TYR A 134 -7.56 1.87 23.00
N LEU A 135 -6.87 0.80 23.38
CA LEU A 135 -5.46 0.57 23.07
C LEU A 135 -5.35 -0.27 21.80
N MET A 136 -4.66 0.25 20.79
CA MET A 136 -4.41 -0.43 19.52
C MET A 136 -2.95 -0.83 19.37
N ASP A 137 -2.69 -1.86 18.56
CA ASP A 137 -1.33 -2.28 18.23
C ASP A 137 -0.69 -1.33 17.20
N PRO A 138 0.65 -1.35 17.01
CA PRO A 138 1.35 -0.47 16.09
C PRO A 138 0.87 -0.54 14.63
N HIS A 139 0.48 -1.72 14.14
CA HIS A 139 -0.01 -1.86 12.76
C HIS A 139 -1.38 -1.17 12.63
N THR A 140 -2.29 -1.37 13.58
CA THR A 140 -3.55 -0.63 13.62
C THR A 140 -3.32 0.88 13.78
N GLY A 141 -2.30 1.29 14.53
CA GLY A 141 -1.86 2.69 14.64
C GLY A 141 -1.52 3.31 13.29
N VAL A 142 -0.72 2.61 12.46
CA VAL A 142 -0.40 3.05 11.09
C VAL A 142 -1.66 3.20 10.24
N ALA A 143 -2.53 2.18 10.23
CA ALA A 143 -3.78 2.26 9.50
C ALA A 143 -4.64 3.44 9.96
N LYS A 144 -4.78 3.64 11.27
CA LYS A 144 -5.58 4.73 11.83
C LYS A 144 -5.02 6.10 11.47
N ASN A 145 -3.70 6.27 11.52
CA ASN A 145 -3.04 7.51 11.16
C ASN A 145 -3.31 7.85 9.68
N VAL A 146 -3.09 6.90 8.77
CA VAL A 146 -3.38 7.08 7.35
C VAL A 146 -4.88 7.32 7.09
N ALA A 147 -5.77 6.70 7.86
CA ALA A 147 -7.21 6.98 7.78
C ALA A 147 -7.52 8.44 8.08
N ASP A 148 -6.91 8.99 9.14
CA ASP A 148 -7.11 10.39 9.54
C ASP A 148 -6.53 11.35 8.51
N GLN A 149 -5.33 11.08 7.96
CA GLN A 149 -4.73 11.87 6.89
C GLN A 149 -5.64 11.95 5.66
N LEU A 150 -6.28 10.83 5.29
CA LEU A 150 -7.19 10.74 4.15
C LEU A 150 -8.62 11.22 4.48
N SER A 151 -8.85 11.74 5.69
CA SER A 151 -10.17 12.19 6.17
C SER A 151 -11.26 11.12 6.05
N LEU A 152 -10.89 9.84 6.19
CA LEU A 152 -11.81 8.72 6.06
C LEU A 152 -12.52 8.49 7.40
N GLY A 153 -13.81 8.83 7.45
CA GLY A 153 -14.66 8.62 8.64
C GLY A 153 -14.93 9.88 9.49
N GLN A 154 -14.77 11.07 8.90
CA GLN A 154 -15.46 12.29 9.38
C GLN A 154 -16.88 12.35 8.84
#